data_AF-A0A9D0LMR6-F1
#
_entry.id   AF-A0A9D0LMR6-F1
#
_cell.length_a   1.000
_cell.length_b   1.000
_cell.length_c   1.000
_cell.angle_alpha   90.00
_cell.angle_beta   90.00
_cell.angle_gamma   90.00
#
_symmetry.space_group_name_H-M   'P 1'
#
loop_
_entity.id
_entity.type
_entity.pdbx_description
1 polymer ?
#
loop_
_entity_poly.entity_id
_entity_poly.type
_entity_poly.pdbx_seq_one_letter_code
_entity_poly.pdbx_strand_id
1 'polypeptide(L)'
;MLVTTGPQQALADAIGLHITQIKRYEAGSSQPSLEALKKIAQTLRVTTDSLIFEPGELEPDEDLRLQFKAISSMPEHERQIIKQLLEGMIIKYEAERWSSKTR
;
A
#
# COMPACT_ATOMS: atom_id res chain seq x y z
N MET A 1 -10.18 -19.54 35.42
CA MET A 1 -10.63 -19.73 34.02
C MET A 1 -10.19 -18.49 33.27
N LEU A 2 -9.05 -18.55 32.55
CA LEU A 2 -8.59 -17.41 31.75
C LEU A 2 -9.50 -17.34 30.52
N VAL A 3 -10.35 -16.31 30.44
CA VAL A 3 -11.10 -16.03 29.22
C VAL A 3 -10.08 -15.52 28.20
N THR A 4 -9.61 -16.41 27.33
CA THR A 4 -8.76 -16.02 26.20
C THR A 4 -9.64 -15.23 25.22
N THR A 5 -9.52 -13.92 25.24
CA THR A 5 -10.14 -13.04 24.25
C THR A 5 -9.63 -13.43 22.86
N GLY A 6 -10.54 -13.79 21.95
CA GLY A 6 -10.17 -14.16 20.57
C GLY A 6 -9.55 -12.98 19.82
N PRO A 7 -8.77 -13.22 18.74
CA PRO A 7 -8.01 -12.18 18.04
C PRO A 7 -8.89 -11.02 17.53
N GLN A 8 -10.09 -11.33 17.01
CA GLN A 8 -11.07 -10.32 16.58
C GLN A 8 -11.56 -9.44 17.74
N GLN A 9 -11.82 -10.03 18.91
CA GLN A 9 -12.27 -9.29 20.08
C GLN A 9 -11.11 -8.44 20.63
N ALA A 10 -9.90 -8.98 20.67
CA ALA A 10 -8.71 -8.25 21.11
C ALA A 10 -8.43 -7.03 20.21
N LEU A 11 -8.58 -7.19 18.89
CA LEU A 11 -8.47 -6.07 17.96
C LEU A 11 -9.57 -5.03 18.20
N ALA A 12 -10.82 -5.49 18.33
CA ALA A 12 -11.98 -4.62 18.59
C ALA A 12 -11.77 -3.76 19.85
N ASP A 13 -11.33 -4.38 20.94
CA ASP A 13 -11.02 -3.74 22.22
C ASP A 13 -9.88 -2.71 22.05
N ALA A 14 -8.82 -3.08 21.33
CA ALA A 14 -7.65 -2.22 21.12
C ALA A 14 -7.96 -0.94 20.32
N ILE A 15 -8.87 -1.01 19.35
CA ILE A 15 -9.24 0.15 18.51
C ILE A 15 -10.52 0.87 18.97
N GLY A 16 -11.18 0.36 20.01
CA GLY A 16 -12.42 0.89 20.54
C GLY A 16 -13.60 0.77 19.56
N LEU A 17 -13.66 -0.32 18.81
CA LEU A 17 -14.78 -0.65 17.93
C LEU A 17 -15.53 -1.87 18.43
N HIS A 18 -16.81 -2.02 18.04
CA HIS A 18 -17.56 -3.22 18.39
C HIS A 18 -17.11 -4.41 17.55
N ILE A 19 -17.02 -5.62 18.12
CA ILE A 19 -16.58 -6.84 17.40
C ILE A 19 -17.38 -7.10 16.12
N THR A 20 -18.67 -6.75 16.10
CA THR A 20 -19.51 -6.86 14.89
C THR A 20 -18.96 -6.02 13.73
N GLN A 21 -18.34 -4.85 13.99
CA GLN A 21 -17.72 -4.05 12.94
C GLN A 21 -16.50 -4.77 12.36
N ILE A 22 -15.63 -5.33 13.21
CA ILE A 22 -14.47 -6.14 12.77
C ILE A 22 -14.93 -7.29 11.88
N LYS A 23 -15.93 -8.05 12.33
CA LYS A 23 -16.46 -9.18 11.56
C LYS A 23 -17.02 -8.77 10.21
N ARG A 24 -17.68 -7.60 10.12
CA ARG A 24 -18.22 -7.10 8.85
C ARG A 24 -17.11 -6.64 7.90
N TYR A 25 -16.03 -6.06 8.42
CA TYR A 25 -14.84 -5.68 7.64
C TYR A 25 -14.18 -6.92 7.04
N GLU A 26 -13.90 -7.94 7.84
CA GLU A 26 -13.29 -9.18 7.36
C GLU A 26 -14.20 -9.96 6.38
N ALA A 27 -15.52 -9.89 6.57
CA ALA A 27 -16.49 -10.49 5.65
C ALA A 27 -16.74 -9.65 4.39
N GLY A 28 -16.11 -8.48 4.23
CA GLY A 28 -16.31 -7.57 3.10
C GLY A 28 -17.72 -6.94 3.01
N SER A 29 -18.58 -7.18 4.00
CA SER A 29 -19.96 -6.70 4.04
C SER A 29 -20.10 -5.21 4.40
N SER A 30 -19.03 -4.60 4.91
CA SER A 30 -18.92 -3.16 5.09
C SER A 30 -17.46 -2.73 5.00
N GLN A 31 -17.21 -1.50 4.56
CA GLN A 31 -15.88 -0.91 4.54
C GLN A 31 -15.60 -0.13 5.85
N PRO A 32 -14.35 -0.15 6.36
CA PRO A 32 -13.97 0.71 7.47
C PRO A 32 -14.00 2.19 7.08
N SER A 33 -14.31 3.07 8.04
CA SER A 33 -14.05 4.49 7.85
C SER A 33 -12.54 4.76 7.82
N LEU A 34 -12.12 5.91 7.29
CA LEU A 34 -10.71 6.29 7.31
C LEU A 34 -10.12 6.29 8.73
N GLU A 35 -10.87 6.76 9.72
CA GLU A 35 -10.47 6.73 11.13
C GLU A 35 -10.32 5.30 11.66
N ALA A 36 -11.25 4.39 11.32
CA ALA A 36 -11.14 2.98 11.71
C ALA A 36 -9.91 2.33 11.05
N LEU A 37 -9.70 2.58 9.76
CA LEU A 37 -8.59 2.04 9.00
C LEU A 37 -7.23 2.51 9.56
N LYS A 38 -7.11 3.79 9.91
CA LYS A 38 -5.92 4.35 10.58
C LYS A 38 -5.63 3.67 11.91
N LYS A 39 -6.66 3.46 12.75
CA LYS A 39 -6.50 2.77 14.03
C LYS A 39 -6.08 1.31 13.86
N ILE A 40 -6.65 0.61 12.87
CA ILE A 40 -6.28 -0.76 12.54
C ILE A 40 -4.79 -0.82 12.12
N ALA A 41 -4.38 0.04 11.18
CA ALA A 41 -2.99 0.10 10.71
C ALA A 41 -2.00 0.36 11.86
N GLN A 42 -2.29 1.32 12.74
CA GLN A 42 -1.47 1.64 13.92
C GLN A 42 -1.39 0.46 14.91
N THR A 43 -2.51 -0.20 15.16
CA THR A 43 -2.59 -1.32 16.12
C THR A 43 -1.83 -2.55 15.61
N LEU A 44 -1.95 -2.84 14.31
CA LEU A 44 -1.27 -3.97 13.66
C LEU A 44 0.17 -3.64 13.25
N ARG A 45 0.61 -2.37 13.37
CA ARG A 45 1.92 -1.88 12.94
C ARG A 45 2.22 -2.13 11.46
N VAL A 46 1.22 -1.89 10.62
CA VAL A 46 1.31 -2.01 9.16
C VAL A 46 0.97 -0.67 8.49
N THR A 47 1.22 -0.55 7.19
CA THR A 47 0.78 0.62 6.42
C THR A 47 -0.70 0.50 6.07
N THR A 48 -1.34 1.63 5.79
CA THR A 48 -2.72 1.62 5.27
C THR A 48 -2.78 0.87 3.93
N ASP A 49 -1.74 1.02 3.11
CA ASP A 49 -1.65 0.37 1.80
C ASP A 49 -1.76 -1.15 1.90
N SER A 50 -1.15 -1.79 2.90
CA SER A 50 -1.26 -3.24 3.08
C SER A 50 -2.65 -3.72 3.53
N LEU A 51 -3.55 -2.80 3.92
CA LEU A 51 -4.92 -3.10 4.30
C LEU A 51 -5.92 -2.82 3.16
N ILE A 52 -5.54 -1.97 2.20
CA ILE A 52 -6.40 -1.52 1.10
C ILE A 52 -6.13 -2.36 -0.15
N PHE A 53 -4.87 -2.57 -0.46
CA PHE A 53 -4.44 -3.14 -1.74
C PHE A 53 -4.18 -4.63 -1.62
N GLU A 54 -4.64 -5.38 -2.61
CA GLU A 54 -4.31 -6.80 -2.74
C GLU A 54 -2.81 -6.98 -3.06
N PRO A 55 -2.22 -8.14 -2.74
CA PRO A 55 -0.87 -8.46 -3.16
C PRO A 55 -0.72 -8.31 -4.68
N GLY A 56 0.18 -7.43 -5.11
CA GLY A 56 0.42 -7.14 -6.53
C GLY A 56 -0.41 -5.99 -7.12
N GLU A 57 -1.41 -5.44 -6.42
CA GLU A 57 -2.27 -4.38 -6.97
C GLU A 57 -1.53 -3.07 -7.20
N LEU A 58 -0.52 -2.77 -6.39
CA LEU A 58 0.40 -1.63 -6.57
C LEU A 58 1.73 -2.01 -7.23
N GLU A 59 1.94 -3.28 -7.57
CA GLU A 59 3.19 -3.68 -8.22
C GLU A 59 3.22 -3.18 -9.67
N PRO A 60 4.40 -2.79 -10.18
CA PRO A 60 4.59 -2.64 -11.62
C PRO A 60 4.20 -3.93 -12.35
N ASP A 61 3.92 -3.83 -13.65
CA ASP A 61 3.76 -5.03 -14.46
C ASP A 61 5.03 -5.92 -14.39
N GLU A 62 4.86 -7.19 -14.74
CA GLU A 62 5.89 -8.21 -14.55
C GLU A 62 7.21 -7.85 -15.24
N ASP A 63 7.16 -7.24 -16.43
CA ASP A 63 8.35 -6.87 -17.20
C ASP A 63 9.12 -5.76 -16.50
N LEU A 64 8.43 -4.70 -16.05
CA LEU A 64 9.05 -3.62 -15.28
C LEU A 64 9.66 -4.13 -13.98
N ARG A 65 8.96 -5.04 -13.29
CA ARG A 65 9.47 -5.64 -12.05
C ARG A 65 10.76 -6.43 -12.30
N LEU A 66 10.82 -7.21 -13.38
CA LEU A 66 12.04 -7.94 -13.77
C LEU A 66 13.18 -6.99 -14.12
N GLN A 67 12.90 -5.89 -14.82
CA GLN A 67 13.89 -4.86 -15.14
C GLN A 67 14.46 -4.22 -13.86
N PHE A 68 13.61 -3.83 -12.90
CA PHE A 68 14.08 -3.28 -11.63
C PHE A 68 14.94 -4.26 -10.83
N LYS A 69 14.62 -5.56 -10.86
CA LYS A 69 15.45 -6.61 -10.25
C LYS A 69 16.82 -6.74 -10.92
N ALA A 70 16.90 -6.60 -12.24
CA ALA A 70 18.18 -6.58 -12.94
C ALA A 70 19.01 -5.34 -12.55
N ILE A 71 18.38 -4.17 -12.51
CA ILE A 71 19.01 -2.89 -12.16
C ILE A 71 19.56 -2.90 -10.72
N SER A 72 18.87 -3.55 -9.77
CA SER A 72 19.32 -3.61 -8.38
C SER A 72 20.64 -4.38 -8.21
N SER A 73 20.96 -5.28 -9.15
CA SER A 73 22.19 -6.08 -9.14
C SER A 73 23.37 -5.40 -9.84
N MET A 74 23.17 -4.25 -10.49
CA MET A 74 24.20 -3.53 -11.23
C MET A 74 25.15 -2.73 -10.29
N PRO A 75 26.36 -2.37 -10.76
CA PRO A 75 27.22 -1.42 -10.08
C PRO A 75 26.51 -0.10 -9.76
N GLU A 76 26.84 0.54 -8.63
CA GLU A 76 26.17 1.76 -8.16
C GLU A 76 26.15 2.86 -9.24
N HIS A 77 27.27 3.09 -9.92
CA HIS A 77 27.38 4.09 -10.96
C HIS A 77 26.37 3.86 -12.11
N GLU A 78 26.25 2.62 -12.59
CA GLU A 78 25.30 2.26 -13.64
C GLU A 78 23.85 2.43 -13.17
N ARG A 79 23.55 1.97 -11.95
CA ARG A 79 22.23 2.16 -11.33
C ARG A 79 21.85 3.63 -11.19
N GLN A 80 22.79 4.51 -10.84
CA GLN A 80 22.53 5.95 -10.73
C GLN A 80 22.20 6.59 -12.07
N ILE A 81 22.92 6.23 -13.14
CA ILE A 81 22.61 6.71 -14.49
C ILE A 81 21.19 6.29 -14.91
N ILE A 82 20.81 5.04 -14.65
CA ILE A 82 19.47 4.55 -14.98
C ILE A 82 18.38 5.30 -14.20
N LYS A 83 18.61 5.58 -12.91
CA LYS A 83 17.67 6.38 -12.10
C LYS A 83 17.48 7.78 -12.67
N GLN A 84 18.57 8.45 -13.06
CA GLN A 84 18.51 9.78 -13.68
C GLN A 84 17.75 9.77 -15.00
N LEU A 85 17.95 8.74 -15.83
CA LEU A 85 17.20 8.57 -17.07
C LEU A 85 15.70 8.41 -16.81
N LEU A 86 15.32 7.52 -15.89
CA LEU A 86 13.92 7.30 -15.51
C LEU A 86 13.26 8.58 -15.00
N GLU A 87 13.95 9.31 -14.12
CA GLU A 87 13.47 10.60 -13.60
C GLU A 87 13.24 11.62 -14.72
N GLY A 88 14.19 11.76 -15.65
CA GLY A 88 14.05 12.65 -16.80
C GLY A 88 12.87 12.27 -17.69
N MET A 89 12.63 10.97 -17.92
CA MET A 89 11.51 10.49 -18.72
C MET A 89 10.15 10.74 -18.04
N ILE A 90 10.06 10.55 -16.72
CA ILE A 90 8.84 10.84 -15.94
C ILE A 90 8.51 12.33 -16.00
N ILE A 91 9.51 13.19 -15.78
CA ILE A 91 9.32 14.66 -15.82
C ILE A 91 8.85 15.10 -17.21
N LYS A 92 9.48 14.58 -18.28
CA LYS A 92 9.07 14.88 -19.66
C LYS A 92 7.61 14.50 -19.90
N TYR A 93 7.21 13.30 -19.49
CA TYR A 93 5.84 12.81 -19.67
C TYR A 93 4.81 13.68 -18.93
N GLU A 94 5.05 14.01 -17.65
CA GLU A 94 4.12 14.84 -16.88
C GLU A 94 4.03 16.27 -17.44
N ALA A 95 5.13 16.84 -17.92
CA ALA A 95 5.13 18.16 -18.58
C ALA A 95 4.28 18.16 -19.87
N GLU A 96 4.43 17.14 -20.72
CA GLU A 96 3.61 16.96 -21.93
C GLU A 96 2.13 16.75 -21.56
N ARG A 97 1.84 15.95 -20.54
CA ARG A 97 0.47 15.68 -20.07
C ARG A 97 -0.21 16.94 -19.54
N TRP A 98 0.47 17.75 -18.73
CA TRP A 98 -0.10 18.99 -18.19
C TRP A 98 -0.30 20.05 -19.27
N SER A 99 0.65 20.22 -20.19
CA SER A 99 0.48 21.15 -21.32
C SER A 99 -0.72 20.78 -22.23
N SER A 100 -1.03 19.48 -22.32
CA SER A 100 -2.18 18.96 -23.09
C SER A 100 -3.52 19.19 -22.39
N LYS A 101 -3.55 19.19 -21.05
CA LYS A 101 -4.76 19.30 -20.23
C LYS A 101 -5.22 20.73 -19.98
N THR A 102 -4.36 21.71 -20.30
CA THR A 102 -4.65 23.16 -20.21
C THR A 102 -5.14 23.74 -21.56
N ARG A 103 -5.31 22.90 -22.59
CA ARG A 103 -5.96 23.26 -23.87
C ARG A 103 -7.41 22.83 -23.94
#